data_AF-A0A3C1SZ78-F1
#
_entry.id   AF-A0A3C1SZ78-F1
#
_cell.length_a   1.000
_cell.length_b   1.000
_cell.length_c   1.000
_cell.angle_alpha   90.00
_cell.angle_beta   90.00
_cell.angle_gamma   90.00
#
_symmetry.space_group_name_H-M   'P 1'
#
loop_
_entity.id
_entity.type
_entity.pdbx_description
1 polymer ?
#
loop_
_entity_poly.entity_id
_entity_poly.type
_entity_poly.pdbx_seq_one_letter_code
_entity_poly.pdbx_strand_id
1 'polypeptide(L)'
;MKKILIKISLILGLSLSSIAQSAPIKSIEILGLNAISRGTVLSYLPVEAGDDYNKKTSAQIIRALYKTHFFKDIEVSQADQVLKIKLQENPHIKYVELLNYSDKVIEEEAINQVLKSMDLSQGKIFNKRQLDKLISQIEGSYISKGYYGIKITKTIEIDDQNRVGIELDIFEGEVARISSMKISGSEVHDEDDLLDLFEIGEADFFLLNYFTEKDHYSKVALDAGVEAMKSLYINSGYLDFKVNKIATDLSEDKQNISIDIQVNEGSEYKVGDIKFSGDLLNQSIDDLNDLLTITEGEVFKRKKVIASIQAVTDLFAD
;
A
#
# COMPACT_ATOMS: atom_id res chain seq x y z
N MET A 1 -71.12 39.64 19.10
CA MET A 1 -69.80 40.04 19.63
C MET A 1 -69.24 39.10 20.71
N LYS A 2 -70.05 38.41 21.54
CA LYS A 2 -69.56 37.44 22.55
C LYS A 2 -68.85 36.19 22.02
N LYS A 3 -69.11 35.75 20.76
CA LYS A 3 -68.46 34.57 20.16
C LYS A 3 -67.06 34.83 19.57
N ILE A 4 -66.67 36.10 19.38
CA ILE A 4 -65.34 36.48 18.88
C ILE A 4 -64.31 36.56 20.02
N LEU A 5 -64.75 37.00 21.21
CA LEU A 5 -63.89 37.05 22.40
C LEU A 5 -63.47 35.67 22.92
N ILE A 6 -64.29 34.63 22.74
CA ILE A 6 -63.96 33.27 23.20
C ILE A 6 -62.95 32.58 22.26
N LYS A 7 -62.93 32.91 20.95
CA LYS A 7 -61.92 32.38 20.03
C LYS A 7 -60.54 33.00 20.22
N ILE A 8 -60.47 34.25 20.72
CA ILE A 8 -59.19 34.92 21.00
C ILE A 8 -58.57 34.39 22.31
N SER A 9 -59.38 33.95 23.28
CA SER A 9 -58.87 33.34 24.51
C SER A 9 -58.32 31.92 24.32
N LEU A 10 -58.69 31.22 23.25
CA LEU A 10 -58.22 29.84 22.99
C LEU A 10 -56.90 29.78 22.20
N ILE A 11 -56.47 30.90 21.60
CA ILE A 11 -55.19 30.99 20.86
C ILE A 11 -54.04 31.43 21.78
N LEU A 12 -54.33 31.99 22.96
CA LEU A 12 -53.31 32.43 23.90
C LEU A 12 -52.76 31.31 24.82
N GLY A 13 -53.29 30.09 24.72
CA GLY A 13 -52.94 28.96 25.59
C GLY A 13 -51.97 27.93 25.00
N LEU A 14 -51.44 28.13 23.78
CA LEU A 14 -50.67 27.11 23.05
C LEU A 14 -49.21 27.46 22.74
N SER A 15 -48.68 28.48 23.42
CA SER A 15 -47.27 28.87 23.32
C SER A 15 -46.55 28.81 24.66
N LEU A 16 -46.77 27.74 25.43
CA LEU A 16 -45.65 27.20 26.22
C LEU A 16 -44.77 26.41 25.27
N SER A 17 -44.05 27.13 24.41
CA SER A 17 -42.82 26.61 23.85
C SER A 17 -41.96 26.28 25.07
N SER A 18 -41.80 24.99 25.38
CA SER A 18 -40.77 24.57 26.31
C SER A 18 -39.46 25.08 25.73
N ILE A 19 -38.98 26.21 26.23
CA ILE A 19 -37.60 26.60 26.07
C ILE A 19 -36.87 25.45 26.76
N ALA A 20 -36.38 24.50 25.96
CA ALA A 20 -35.42 23.53 26.41
C ALA A 20 -34.22 24.36 26.84
N GLN A 21 -34.20 24.74 28.12
CA GLN A 21 -33.16 25.54 28.71
C GLN A 21 -31.94 24.64 28.69
N SER A 22 -31.10 24.82 27.67
CA SER A 22 -29.77 24.23 27.64
C SER A 22 -29.11 24.64 28.94
N ALA A 23 -28.88 23.65 29.81
CA ALA A 23 -28.25 23.90 31.08
C ALA A 23 -26.74 23.97 30.79
N PRO A 24 -26.08 25.10 31.10
CA PRO A 24 -24.66 25.25 30.83
C PRO A 24 -23.84 24.24 31.63
N ILE A 25 -22.69 23.85 31.09
CA ILE A 25 -21.74 22.97 31.76
C ILE A 25 -21.10 23.75 32.90
N LYS A 26 -21.38 23.38 34.14
CA LYS A 26 -20.78 24.02 35.32
C LYS A 26 -19.36 23.52 35.59
N SER A 27 -19.12 22.23 35.38
CA SER A 27 -17.82 21.62 35.58
C SER A 27 -17.65 20.36 34.73
N ILE A 28 -16.39 20.00 34.47
CA ILE A 28 -16.00 18.81 33.72
C ILE A 28 -15.21 17.87 34.63
N GLU A 29 -15.77 16.68 34.85
CA GLU A 29 -15.17 15.58 35.60
C GLU A 29 -14.67 14.52 34.63
N ILE A 30 -13.38 14.18 34.73
CA ILE A 30 -12.74 13.18 33.86
C ILE A 30 -12.28 12.02 34.73
N LEU A 31 -12.69 10.80 34.35
CA LEU A 31 -12.42 9.56 35.07
C LEU A 31 -11.69 8.57 34.18
N GLY A 32 -10.88 7.70 34.78
CA GLY A 32 -10.21 6.59 34.08
C GLY A 32 -8.90 6.95 33.37
N LEU A 33 -8.30 8.09 33.72
CA LEU A 33 -6.95 8.46 33.29
C LEU A 33 -5.89 7.71 34.11
N ASN A 34 -4.81 7.33 33.44
CA ASN A 34 -3.63 6.71 34.03
C ASN A 34 -2.36 7.42 33.52
N ALA A 35 -2.00 7.22 32.25
CA ALA A 35 -0.81 7.83 31.66
C ALA A 35 -1.08 9.24 31.11
N ILE A 36 -2.31 9.52 30.68
CA ILE A 36 -2.66 10.76 29.99
C ILE A 36 -3.09 11.82 31.00
N SER A 37 -2.49 13.01 30.90
CA SER A 37 -2.82 14.10 31.82
C SER A 37 -4.22 14.66 31.57
N ARG A 38 -4.90 15.12 32.63
CA ARG A 38 -6.20 15.80 32.52
C ARG A 38 -6.15 17.02 31.59
N GLY A 39 -5.04 17.78 31.62
CA GLY A 39 -4.86 18.95 30.77
C GLY A 39 -4.81 18.60 29.29
N THR A 40 -4.20 17.46 28.94
CA THR A 40 -4.19 16.93 27.58
C THR A 40 -5.61 16.64 27.10
N VAL A 41 -6.42 15.94 27.90
CA VAL A 41 -7.83 15.67 27.54
C VAL A 41 -8.60 16.96 27.30
N LEU A 42 -8.50 17.92 28.22
CA LEU A 42 -9.20 19.20 28.12
C LEU A 42 -8.85 19.96 26.84
N SER A 43 -7.58 19.94 26.41
CA SER A 43 -7.15 20.61 25.18
C SER A 43 -7.76 20.06 23.89
N TYR A 44 -8.29 18.83 23.91
CA TYR A 44 -8.98 18.21 22.78
C TYR A 44 -10.51 18.28 22.88
N LEU A 45 -11.07 18.75 23.99
CA LEU A 45 -12.51 18.86 24.12
C LEU A 45 -13.04 20.01 23.24
N PRO A 46 -14.13 19.81 22.50
CA PRO A 46 -14.76 20.86 21.71
C PRO A 46 -15.62 21.81 22.56
N VAL A 47 -15.60 21.66 23.89
CA VAL A 47 -16.41 22.41 24.86
C VAL A 47 -15.62 22.67 26.13
N GLU A 48 -15.96 23.76 26.79
CA GLU A 48 -15.40 24.20 28.06
C GLU A 48 -16.49 24.39 29.13
N ALA A 49 -16.07 24.65 30.37
CA ALA A 49 -17.01 25.03 31.42
C ALA A 49 -17.61 26.41 31.07
N GLY A 50 -18.94 26.51 31.13
CA GLY A 50 -19.72 27.66 30.68
C GLY A 50 -20.48 27.41 29.37
N ASP A 51 -20.06 26.43 28.56
CA ASP A 51 -20.72 26.13 27.29
C ASP A 51 -22.07 25.41 27.47
N ASP A 52 -22.92 25.58 26.46
CA ASP A 52 -24.21 24.92 26.37
C ASP A 52 -24.09 23.42 26.08
N TYR A 53 -24.68 22.59 26.96
CA TYR A 53 -24.77 21.16 26.72
C TYR A 53 -26.07 20.81 25.98
N ASN A 54 -25.93 20.28 24.76
CA ASN A 54 -27.04 19.79 23.96
C ASN A 54 -26.84 18.33 23.54
N LYS A 55 -27.86 17.72 22.94
CA LYS A 55 -27.83 16.30 22.53
C LYS A 55 -26.69 15.94 21.56
N LYS A 56 -26.10 16.92 20.85
CA LYS A 56 -24.97 16.72 19.93
C LYS A 56 -23.61 16.84 20.63
N THR A 57 -23.54 17.53 21.77
CA THR A 57 -22.30 17.78 22.52
C THR A 57 -21.57 16.48 22.87
N SER A 58 -22.26 15.46 23.40
CA SER A 58 -21.65 14.15 23.68
C SER A 58 -21.02 13.52 22.44
N ALA A 59 -21.73 13.52 21.31
CA ALA A 59 -21.22 12.92 20.08
C ALA A 59 -20.01 13.67 19.53
N GLN A 60 -19.95 14.99 19.71
CA GLN A 60 -18.78 15.80 19.32
C GLN A 60 -17.57 15.49 20.21
N ILE A 61 -17.77 15.41 21.54
CA ILE A 61 -16.71 15.03 22.49
C ILE A 61 -16.17 13.64 22.15
N ILE A 62 -17.06 12.64 22.01
CA ILE A 62 -16.67 11.26 21.68
C ILE A 62 -15.85 11.26 20.39
N ARG A 63 -16.30 11.94 19.33
CA ARG A 63 -15.55 12.01 18.06
C ARG A 63 -14.20 12.72 18.20
N ALA A 64 -14.13 13.82 18.95
CA ALA A 64 -12.88 14.55 19.17
C ALA A 64 -11.85 13.68 19.90
N LEU A 65 -12.25 13.04 20.99
CA LEU A 65 -11.38 12.17 21.79
C LEU A 65 -11.03 10.86 21.06
N TYR A 66 -11.95 10.30 20.26
CA TYR A 66 -11.66 9.10 19.47
C TYR A 66 -10.63 9.37 18.36
N LYS A 67 -10.62 10.60 17.81
CA LYS A 67 -9.65 11.02 16.78
C LYS A 67 -8.21 11.14 17.28
N THR A 68 -7.99 11.21 18.58
CA THR A 68 -6.62 11.26 19.15
C THR A 68 -5.99 9.88 19.26
N HIS A 69 -6.80 8.81 19.14
CA HIS A 69 -6.40 7.42 19.35
C HIS A 69 -5.91 7.12 20.78
N PHE A 70 -6.13 8.03 21.72
CA PHE A 70 -5.69 7.87 23.11
C PHE A 70 -6.57 6.93 23.91
N PHE A 71 -7.82 6.74 23.49
CA PHE A 71 -8.84 6.03 24.26
C PHE A 71 -9.49 4.94 23.42
N LYS A 72 -9.67 3.75 24.01
CA LYS A 72 -10.43 2.64 23.40
C LYS A 72 -11.92 2.71 23.71
N ASP A 73 -12.27 3.29 24.85
CA ASP A 73 -13.65 3.48 25.26
C ASP A 73 -13.86 4.88 25.86
N ILE A 74 -14.98 5.51 25.50
CA ILE A 74 -15.31 6.89 25.84
C ILE A 74 -16.80 6.94 26.15
N GLU A 75 -17.13 7.13 27.42
CA GLU A 75 -18.49 7.33 27.90
C GLU A 75 -18.67 8.79 28.31
N VAL A 76 -19.68 9.46 27.75
CA VAL A 76 -20.00 10.85 28.08
C VAL A 76 -21.41 10.91 28.63
N SER A 77 -21.55 11.43 29.86
CA SER A 77 -22.82 11.64 30.53
C SER A 77 -22.87 13.01 31.17
N GLN A 78 -24.09 13.52 31.42
CA GLN A 78 -24.30 14.78 32.14
C GLN A 78 -25.31 14.55 33.25
N ALA A 79 -24.98 14.99 34.47
CA ALA A 79 -25.89 15.03 35.61
C ALA A 79 -25.62 16.32 36.41
N ASP A 80 -26.66 17.01 36.85
CA ASP A 80 -26.56 18.24 37.68
C ASP A 80 -25.60 19.30 37.14
N GLN A 81 -25.62 19.54 35.80
CA GLN A 81 -24.70 20.45 35.09
C GLN A 81 -23.21 20.06 35.14
N VAL A 82 -22.90 18.86 35.64
CA VAL A 82 -21.55 18.27 35.61
C VAL A 82 -21.44 17.35 34.39
N LEU A 83 -20.49 17.65 33.51
CA LEU A 83 -20.13 16.80 32.39
C LEU A 83 -19.15 15.72 32.88
N LYS A 84 -19.60 14.46 32.91
CA LYS A 84 -18.77 13.31 33.27
C LYS A 84 -18.28 12.61 32.02
N ILE A 85 -16.96 12.54 31.89
CA ILE A 85 -16.27 11.85 30.79
C ILE A 85 -15.48 10.71 31.41
N LYS A 86 -15.94 9.48 31.20
CA LYS A 86 -15.25 8.28 31.64
C LYS A 86 -14.49 7.69 30.45
N LEU A 87 -13.20 7.48 30.65
CA LEU A 87 -12.26 7.12 29.60
C LEU A 87 -11.60 5.79 29.94
N GLN A 88 -11.28 5.04 28.90
CA GLN A 88 -10.36 3.92 29.01
C GLN A 88 -9.24 4.11 28.00
N GLU A 89 -8.01 4.30 28.49
CA GLU A 89 -6.84 4.55 27.65
C GLU A 89 -6.52 3.34 26.75
N ASN A 90 -6.04 3.62 25.54
CA ASN A 90 -5.38 2.62 24.70
C ASN A 90 -4.05 2.22 25.34
N PRO A 91 -3.65 0.94 25.26
CA PRO A 91 -2.39 0.52 25.82
C PRO A 91 -1.20 1.07 25.03
N HIS A 92 -0.06 1.23 25.69
CA HIS A 92 1.20 1.55 25.03
C HIS A 92 1.95 0.29 24.61
N ILE A 93 2.64 0.33 23.48
CA ILE A 93 3.42 -0.81 22.98
C ILE A 93 4.61 -1.05 23.91
N LYS A 94 4.67 -2.26 24.50
CA LYS A 94 5.83 -2.75 25.24
C LYS A 94 6.88 -3.29 24.27
N TYR A 95 6.45 -4.17 23.37
CA TYR A 95 7.26 -4.73 22.28
C TYR A 95 6.35 -5.22 21.16
N VAL A 96 6.91 -5.31 19.95
CA VAL A 96 6.37 -6.05 18.81
C VAL A 96 7.49 -6.95 18.32
N GLU A 97 7.27 -8.26 18.38
CA GLU A 97 8.28 -9.26 18.06
C GLU A 97 7.75 -10.19 16.99
N LEU A 98 8.60 -10.50 16.01
CA LEU A 98 8.34 -11.50 14.98
C LEU A 98 9.10 -12.76 15.38
N LEU A 99 8.44 -13.91 15.37
CA LEU A 99 9.00 -15.20 15.76
C LEU A 99 9.04 -16.13 14.54
N ASN A 100 9.98 -17.08 14.54
CA ASN A 100 10.09 -18.17 13.56
C ASN A 100 10.18 -17.74 12.08
N TYR A 101 10.71 -16.55 11.81
CA TYR A 101 10.97 -16.08 10.44
C TYR A 101 12.41 -16.37 9.99
N SER A 102 12.62 -16.43 8.68
CA SER A 102 13.93 -16.57 8.04
C SER A 102 14.43 -15.25 7.50
N ASP A 103 15.72 -14.96 7.74
CA ASP A 103 16.42 -13.81 7.14
C ASP A 103 16.45 -13.85 5.60
N LYS A 104 16.17 -15.01 4.98
CA LYS A 104 16.01 -15.13 3.52
C LYS A 104 14.86 -14.28 2.99
N VAL A 105 13.80 -14.12 3.78
CA VAL A 105 12.60 -13.39 3.38
C VAL A 105 12.63 -11.98 3.93
N ILE A 106 12.91 -11.81 5.22
CA ILE A 106 12.84 -10.50 5.87
C ILE A 106 14.05 -10.34 6.80
N GLU A 107 14.84 -9.31 6.53
CA GLU A 107 15.96 -8.91 7.39
C GLU A 107 15.46 -8.19 8.66
N GLU A 108 16.11 -8.42 9.79
CA GLU A 108 15.75 -7.81 11.08
C GLU A 108 15.78 -6.28 11.03
N GLU A 109 16.77 -5.69 10.33
CA GLU A 109 16.86 -4.25 10.13
C GLU A 109 15.66 -3.69 9.38
N ALA A 110 15.18 -4.39 8.35
CA ALA A 110 14.01 -4.01 7.58
C ALA A 110 12.74 -4.04 8.45
N ILE A 111 12.57 -5.06 9.29
CA ILE A 111 11.46 -5.15 10.26
C ILE A 111 11.47 -3.94 11.18
N ASN A 112 12.63 -3.65 11.78
CA ASN A 112 12.78 -2.54 12.71
C ASN A 112 12.47 -1.18 12.07
N GLN A 113 12.84 -0.99 10.80
CA GLN A 113 12.50 0.21 10.03
C GLN A 113 11.00 0.30 9.75
N VAL A 114 10.36 -0.79 9.34
CA VAL A 114 8.92 -0.86 9.08
C VAL A 114 8.14 -0.55 10.36
N LEU A 115 8.48 -1.20 11.48
CA LEU A 115 7.85 -0.96 12.78
C LEU A 115 7.91 0.52 13.20
N LYS A 116 9.08 1.17 13.02
CA LYS A 116 9.25 2.60 13.29
C LYS A 116 8.40 3.46 12.37
N SER A 117 8.40 3.17 11.07
CA SER A 117 7.62 3.93 10.07
C SER A 117 6.10 3.85 10.28
N MET A 118 5.62 2.76 10.89
CA MET A 118 4.21 2.50 11.16
C MET A 118 3.75 2.93 12.56
N ASP A 119 4.61 3.60 13.35
CA ASP A 119 4.37 3.94 14.76
C ASP A 119 4.07 2.72 15.66
N LEU A 120 4.62 1.55 15.31
CA LEU A 120 4.49 0.30 16.09
C LEU A 120 5.72 0.04 16.99
N SER A 121 6.52 1.07 17.27
CA SER A 121 7.67 0.98 18.16
C SER A 121 7.30 1.07 19.64
N GLN A 122 8.18 0.60 20.52
CA GLN A 122 8.03 0.71 21.98
C GLN A 122 7.64 2.14 22.43
N GLY A 123 6.71 2.23 23.37
CA GLY A 123 6.19 3.47 23.94
C GLY A 123 5.08 4.16 23.15
N LYS A 124 4.91 3.83 21.86
CA LYS A 124 3.81 4.35 21.03
C LYS A 124 2.47 3.79 21.48
N ILE A 125 1.39 4.49 21.16
CA ILE A 125 0.04 4.03 21.48
C ILE A 125 -0.36 2.92 20.51
N PHE A 126 -0.85 1.81 21.04
CA PHE A 126 -1.26 0.68 20.24
C PHE A 126 -2.47 1.01 19.38
N ASN A 127 -2.39 0.61 18.11
CA ASN A 127 -3.47 0.76 17.15
C ASN A 127 -3.61 -0.52 16.34
N LYS A 128 -4.74 -1.20 16.55
CA LYS A 128 -5.07 -2.45 15.88
C LYS A 128 -5.00 -2.34 14.35
N ARG A 129 -5.41 -1.22 13.76
CA ARG A 129 -5.36 -1.04 12.30
C ARG A 129 -3.94 -0.95 11.76
N GLN A 130 -3.01 -0.37 12.52
CA GLN A 130 -1.60 -0.34 12.12
C GLN A 130 -1.01 -1.75 12.19
N LEU A 131 -1.33 -2.51 13.24
CA LEU A 131 -0.91 -3.91 13.36
C LEU A 131 -1.46 -4.78 12.21
N ASP A 132 -2.75 -4.69 11.90
CA ASP A 132 -3.35 -5.48 10.82
C ASP A 132 -2.75 -5.12 9.45
N LYS A 133 -2.38 -3.84 9.23
CA LYS A 133 -1.64 -3.41 8.04
C LYS A 133 -0.23 -3.99 7.99
N LEU A 134 0.49 -4.02 9.12
CA LEU A 134 1.82 -4.62 9.22
C LEU A 134 1.75 -6.09 8.84
N ILE A 135 0.81 -6.84 9.42
CA ILE A 135 0.58 -8.27 9.11
C ILE A 135 0.33 -8.44 7.61
N SER A 136 -0.54 -7.63 7.01
CA SER A 136 -0.83 -7.69 5.57
C SER A 136 0.41 -7.39 4.71
N GLN A 137 1.27 -6.47 5.14
CA GLN A 137 2.53 -6.15 4.43
C GLN A 137 3.55 -7.29 4.54
N ILE A 138 3.66 -7.90 5.72
CA ILE A 138 4.51 -9.08 5.92
C ILE A 138 4.02 -10.23 5.03
N GLU A 139 2.73 -10.56 5.08
CA GLU A 139 2.11 -11.58 4.22
C GLU A 139 2.35 -11.29 2.73
N GLY A 140 2.17 -10.04 2.29
CA GLY A 140 2.44 -9.62 0.92
C GLY A 140 3.91 -9.79 0.50
N SER A 141 4.86 -9.54 1.41
CA SER A 141 6.29 -9.76 1.18
C SER A 141 6.57 -11.24 0.94
N TYR A 142 6.09 -12.11 1.83
CA TYR A 142 6.21 -13.57 1.71
C TYR A 142 5.59 -14.08 0.40
N ILE A 143 4.36 -13.65 0.07
CA ILE A 143 3.67 -14.03 -1.16
C ILE A 143 4.46 -13.56 -2.40
N SER A 144 5.07 -12.37 -2.37
CA SER A 144 5.88 -11.88 -3.50
C SER A 144 7.14 -12.71 -3.74
N LYS A 145 7.67 -13.34 -2.69
CA LYS A 145 8.78 -14.31 -2.74
C LYS A 145 8.32 -15.76 -2.92
N GLY A 146 7.03 -16.01 -3.18
CA GLY A 146 6.48 -17.33 -3.48
C GLY A 146 6.00 -18.16 -2.30
N TYR A 147 6.03 -17.65 -1.08
CA TYR A 147 5.54 -18.34 0.11
C TYR A 147 4.03 -18.15 0.28
N TYR A 148 3.23 -18.82 -0.55
CA TYR A 148 1.77 -18.74 -0.49
C TYR A 148 1.17 -19.47 0.73
N GLY A 149 1.93 -20.42 1.29
CA GLY A 149 1.59 -21.17 2.50
C GLY A 149 1.69 -20.38 3.80
N ILE A 150 2.13 -19.11 3.75
CA ILE A 150 2.34 -18.23 4.89
C ILE A 150 1.12 -18.18 5.82
N LYS A 151 1.38 -18.30 7.12
CA LYS A 151 0.39 -18.08 8.19
C LYS A 151 1.06 -17.28 9.31
N ILE A 152 0.40 -16.22 9.76
CA ILE A 152 0.87 -15.40 10.87
C ILE A 152 -0.11 -15.54 12.03
N THR A 153 0.35 -16.13 13.13
CA THR A 153 -0.43 -16.24 14.37
C THR A 153 -0.08 -15.07 15.27
N LYS A 154 -1.07 -14.24 15.62
CA LYS A 154 -0.86 -13.09 16.50
C LYS A 154 -1.28 -13.37 17.93
N THR A 155 -0.39 -13.10 18.87
CA THR A 155 -0.67 -13.11 20.31
C THR A 155 -0.56 -11.68 20.83
N ILE A 156 -1.60 -11.23 21.53
CA ILE A 156 -1.68 -9.87 22.08
C ILE A 156 -1.99 -9.97 23.56
N GLU A 157 -1.06 -9.53 24.40
CA GLU A 157 -1.20 -9.55 25.86
C GLU A 157 -1.05 -8.15 26.42
N ILE A 158 -1.95 -7.76 27.33
CA ILE A 158 -1.88 -6.48 28.02
C ILE A 158 -1.50 -6.74 29.47
N ASP A 159 -0.44 -6.09 29.94
CA ASP A 159 0.02 -6.19 31.32
C ASP A 159 -0.73 -5.26 32.28
N ASP A 160 -0.48 -5.43 33.58
CA ASP A 160 -1.09 -4.63 34.66
C ASP A 160 -0.78 -3.12 34.57
N GLN A 161 0.24 -2.74 33.79
CA GLN A 161 0.63 -1.35 33.53
C GLN A 161 -0.04 -0.78 32.27
N ASN A 162 -1.04 -1.47 31.71
CA ASN A 162 -1.72 -1.12 30.46
C ASN A 162 -0.73 -1.00 29.28
N ARG A 163 0.26 -1.90 29.22
CA ARG A 163 1.17 -2.00 28.08
C ARG A 163 0.89 -3.30 27.33
N VAL A 164 0.96 -3.23 26.01
CA VAL A 164 0.69 -4.37 25.13
C VAL A 164 1.98 -5.00 24.61
N GLY A 165 2.14 -6.30 24.82
CA GLY A 165 3.11 -7.14 24.12
C GLY A 165 2.44 -7.79 22.92
N ILE A 166 3.13 -7.78 21.77
CA ILE A 166 2.62 -8.33 20.52
C ILE A 166 3.65 -9.29 19.97
N GLU A 167 3.24 -10.54 19.78
CA GLU A 167 4.05 -11.59 19.16
C GLU A 167 3.37 -12.02 17.87
N LEU A 168 4.15 -12.04 16.80
CA LEU A 168 3.74 -12.50 15.47
C LEU A 168 4.53 -13.75 15.14
N ASP A 169 3.94 -14.92 15.38
CA ASP A 169 4.53 -16.20 15.05
C ASP A 169 4.30 -16.53 13.58
N ILE A 170 5.39 -16.62 12.83
CA ILE A 170 5.39 -16.78 11.38
C ILE A 170 5.64 -18.25 11.03
N PHE A 171 4.66 -18.85 10.37
CA PHE A 171 4.82 -20.11 9.65
C PHE A 171 4.96 -19.81 8.16
N GLU A 172 6.19 -19.87 7.65
CA GLU A 172 6.50 -19.48 6.26
C GLU A 172 5.84 -20.41 5.23
N GLY A 173 5.82 -21.71 5.52
CA GLY A 173 5.49 -22.75 4.54
C GLY A 173 6.59 -22.96 3.52
N GLU A 174 6.30 -23.74 2.48
CA GLU A 174 7.21 -23.97 1.37
C GLU A 174 7.01 -22.93 0.27
N VAL A 175 8.08 -22.66 -0.50
CA VAL A 175 8.00 -21.84 -1.70
C VAL A 175 7.22 -22.60 -2.77
N ALA A 176 6.24 -21.94 -3.40
CA ALA A 176 5.50 -22.53 -4.51
C ALA A 176 6.42 -22.79 -5.70
N ARG A 177 6.33 -23.98 -6.29
CA ARG A 177 7.11 -24.43 -7.42
C ARG A 177 6.35 -24.22 -8.73
N ILE A 178 7.05 -23.82 -9.78
CA ILE A 178 6.48 -23.63 -11.10
C ILE A 178 6.31 -25.01 -11.75
N SER A 179 5.06 -25.40 -11.89
CA SER A 179 4.65 -26.67 -12.51
C SER A 179 4.57 -26.59 -14.03
N SER A 180 4.14 -25.44 -14.57
CA SER A 180 4.19 -25.14 -15.99
C SER A 180 4.25 -23.63 -16.23
N MET A 181 4.95 -23.21 -17.29
CA MET A 181 5.05 -21.82 -17.71
C MET A 181 4.98 -21.72 -19.22
N LYS A 182 3.98 -20.99 -19.74
CA LYS A 182 3.71 -20.89 -21.17
C LYS A 182 3.60 -19.46 -21.64
N ILE A 183 4.06 -19.19 -22.85
CA ILE A 183 3.97 -17.89 -23.51
C ILE A 183 3.25 -18.06 -24.85
N SER A 184 2.13 -17.36 -25.01
CA SER A 184 1.29 -17.43 -26.20
C SER A 184 1.10 -16.06 -26.86
N GLY A 185 0.91 -16.06 -28.18
CA GLY A 185 0.69 -14.83 -28.95
C GLY A 185 1.97 -14.18 -29.48
N SER A 186 3.09 -14.90 -29.45
CA SER A 186 4.30 -14.56 -30.21
C SER A 186 4.34 -15.34 -31.53
N GLU A 187 4.71 -14.67 -32.62
CA GLU A 187 4.97 -15.25 -33.94
C GLU A 187 6.42 -14.96 -34.40
N VAL A 188 7.08 -13.96 -33.82
CA VAL A 188 8.43 -13.48 -34.21
C VAL A 188 9.53 -14.21 -33.47
N HIS A 189 9.30 -14.56 -32.20
CA HIS A 189 10.24 -15.27 -31.34
C HIS A 189 9.65 -16.62 -30.92
N ASP A 190 10.49 -17.64 -30.84
CA ASP A 190 10.05 -18.94 -30.32
C ASP A 190 9.74 -18.84 -28.83
N GLU A 191 8.78 -19.64 -28.35
CA GLU A 191 8.35 -19.64 -26.94
C GLU A 191 9.52 -19.92 -26.00
N ASP A 192 10.39 -20.87 -26.36
CA ASP A 192 11.56 -21.25 -25.56
C ASP A 192 12.56 -20.08 -25.40
N ASP A 193 12.81 -19.31 -26.47
CA ASP A 193 13.68 -18.13 -26.42
C ASP A 193 13.12 -17.05 -25.47
N LEU A 194 11.78 -16.94 -25.41
CA LEU A 194 11.12 -16.00 -24.51
C LEU A 194 11.13 -16.50 -23.06
N LEU A 195 10.98 -17.80 -22.84
CA LEU A 195 11.08 -18.43 -21.52
C LEU A 195 12.50 -18.33 -20.95
N ASP A 196 13.54 -18.40 -21.78
CA ASP A 196 14.94 -18.25 -21.37
C ASP A 196 15.29 -16.85 -20.85
N LEU A 197 14.44 -15.84 -21.08
CA LEU A 197 14.59 -14.51 -20.50
C LEU A 197 14.22 -14.46 -19.01
N PHE A 198 13.59 -15.51 -18.48
CA PHE A 198 13.17 -15.59 -17.10
C PHE A 198 14.20 -16.37 -16.27
N GLU A 199 14.55 -15.83 -15.10
CA GLU A 199 15.38 -16.55 -14.11
C GLU A 199 14.62 -17.70 -13.42
N ILE A 200 13.31 -17.75 -13.62
CA ILE A 200 12.39 -18.77 -13.09
C ILE A 200 11.75 -19.53 -14.25
N GLY A 201 11.34 -20.78 -14.04
CA GLY A 201 10.68 -21.56 -15.07
C GLY A 201 10.30 -22.96 -14.61
N GLU A 202 9.87 -23.80 -15.56
CA GLU A 202 9.56 -25.20 -15.27
C GLU A 202 10.80 -25.95 -14.76
N ALA A 203 10.56 -26.99 -13.95
CA ALA A 203 11.63 -27.86 -13.49
C ALA A 203 12.24 -28.63 -14.68
N ASP A 204 13.47 -28.28 -15.06
CA ASP A 204 14.21 -28.99 -16.11
C ASP A 204 14.44 -30.47 -15.73
N PHE A 205 14.30 -31.37 -16.71
CA PHE A 205 14.47 -32.82 -16.54
C PHE A 205 15.93 -33.25 -16.27
N PHE A 206 16.89 -32.32 -16.36
CA PHE A 206 18.31 -32.60 -16.18
C PHE A 206 18.77 -32.40 -14.72
N LEU A 207 19.77 -33.19 -14.32
CA LEU A 207 20.45 -33.26 -13.01
C LEU A 207 20.95 -31.92 -12.41
N LEU A 208 20.69 -30.78 -13.04
CA LEU A 208 21.10 -29.43 -12.65
C LEU A 208 20.15 -28.75 -11.64
N ASN A 209 18.87 -29.16 -11.60
CA ASN A 209 17.83 -28.52 -10.77
C ASN A 209 18.00 -28.75 -9.26
N TYR A 210 18.93 -29.61 -8.84
CA TYR A 210 19.28 -29.75 -7.42
C TYR A 210 20.15 -28.58 -6.91
N PHE A 211 20.75 -27.80 -7.82
CA PHE A 211 21.59 -26.65 -7.48
C PHE A 211 20.99 -25.31 -7.91
N THR A 212 20.08 -25.31 -8.88
CA THR A 212 19.40 -24.12 -9.38
C THR A 212 17.95 -24.16 -8.90
N GLU A 213 17.59 -23.35 -7.91
CA GLU A 213 16.21 -23.14 -7.43
C GLU A 213 15.33 -22.44 -8.50
N LYS A 214 15.48 -22.79 -9.78
CA LYS A 214 14.84 -22.16 -10.96
C LYS A 214 13.33 -22.39 -10.96
N ASP A 215 12.88 -23.49 -10.37
CA ASP A 215 11.45 -23.79 -10.23
C ASP A 215 10.80 -23.03 -9.07
N HIS A 216 11.53 -22.30 -8.23
CA HIS A 216 10.94 -21.50 -7.17
C HIS A 216 10.27 -20.24 -7.73
N TYR A 217 8.95 -20.16 -7.56
CA TYR A 217 8.21 -18.99 -8.00
C TYR A 217 8.57 -17.76 -7.17
N SER A 218 8.81 -16.65 -7.86
CA SER A 218 8.88 -15.33 -7.26
C SER A 218 8.19 -14.36 -8.19
N LYS A 219 7.27 -13.56 -7.66
CA LYS A 219 6.62 -12.50 -8.44
C LYS A 219 7.66 -11.49 -8.95
N VAL A 220 8.68 -11.21 -8.14
CA VAL A 220 9.74 -10.28 -8.51
C VAL A 220 10.52 -10.79 -9.73
N ALA A 221 10.84 -12.09 -9.76
CA ALA A 221 11.54 -12.69 -10.89
C ALA A 221 10.64 -12.79 -12.14
N LEU A 222 9.35 -13.08 -11.96
CA LEU A 222 8.38 -13.06 -13.06
C LEU A 222 8.28 -11.66 -13.69
N ASP A 223 8.13 -10.63 -12.86
CA ASP A 223 8.04 -9.25 -13.31
C ASP A 223 9.34 -8.83 -14.03
N ALA A 224 10.51 -9.25 -13.53
CA ALA A 224 11.80 -9.00 -14.16
C ALA A 224 11.91 -9.65 -15.55
N GLY A 225 11.52 -10.92 -15.70
CA GLY A 225 11.52 -11.59 -17.01
C GLY A 225 10.49 -10.99 -17.99
N VAL A 226 9.33 -10.53 -17.50
CA VAL A 226 8.37 -9.78 -18.33
C VAL A 226 8.98 -8.48 -18.85
N GLU A 227 9.72 -7.73 -18.03
CA GLU A 227 10.41 -6.52 -18.47
C GLU A 227 11.58 -6.82 -19.42
N ALA A 228 12.30 -7.93 -19.23
CA ALA A 228 13.32 -8.40 -20.16
C ALA A 228 12.72 -8.73 -21.53
N MET A 229 11.59 -9.45 -21.55
CA MET A 229 10.83 -9.74 -22.76
C MET A 229 10.35 -8.46 -23.46
N LYS A 230 9.70 -7.53 -22.74
CA LYS A 230 9.32 -6.22 -23.32
C LYS A 230 10.52 -5.50 -23.94
N SER A 231 11.65 -5.53 -23.24
CA SER A 231 12.88 -4.90 -23.72
C SER A 231 13.40 -5.56 -25.00
N LEU A 232 13.36 -6.90 -25.11
CA LEU A 232 13.74 -7.63 -26.32
C LEU A 232 12.93 -7.17 -27.54
N TYR A 233 11.61 -7.10 -27.42
CA TYR A 233 10.71 -6.68 -28.50
C TYR A 233 10.90 -5.22 -28.89
N ILE A 234 10.94 -4.31 -27.92
CA ILE A 234 11.16 -2.88 -28.16
C ILE A 234 12.53 -2.66 -28.82
N ASN A 235 13.55 -3.40 -28.43
CA ASN A 235 14.89 -3.33 -29.02
C ASN A 235 14.94 -3.88 -30.45
N SER A 236 13.97 -4.72 -30.83
CA SER A 236 13.87 -5.38 -32.13
C SER A 236 12.88 -4.73 -33.11
N GLY A 237 12.24 -3.62 -32.71
CA GLY A 237 11.37 -2.83 -33.61
C GLY A 237 9.89 -2.89 -33.29
N TYR A 238 9.48 -3.61 -32.25
CA TYR A 238 8.08 -3.80 -31.88
C TYR A 238 7.69 -2.84 -30.75
N LEU A 239 7.39 -1.60 -31.11
CA LEU A 239 7.11 -0.52 -30.14
C LEU A 239 5.77 -0.67 -29.42
N ASP A 240 4.81 -1.32 -30.07
CA ASP A 240 3.47 -1.59 -29.54
C ASP A 240 3.39 -2.90 -28.74
N PHE A 241 4.54 -3.54 -28.47
CA PHE A 241 4.57 -4.79 -27.71
C PHE A 241 3.91 -4.63 -26.35
N LYS A 242 3.02 -5.56 -26.02
CA LYS A 242 2.33 -5.59 -24.73
C LYS A 242 2.12 -7.01 -24.24
N VAL A 243 2.20 -7.17 -22.92
CA VAL A 243 1.69 -8.35 -22.24
C VAL A 243 0.22 -8.10 -21.94
N ASN A 244 -0.66 -8.81 -22.64
CA ASN A 244 -2.12 -8.65 -22.51
C ASN A 244 -2.63 -9.20 -21.18
N LYS A 245 -2.11 -10.36 -20.79
CA LYS A 245 -2.57 -11.09 -19.62
C LYS A 245 -1.45 -11.96 -19.08
N ILE A 246 -1.36 -12.02 -17.76
CA ILE A 246 -0.60 -13.03 -17.03
C ILE A 246 -1.62 -13.73 -16.14
N ALA A 247 -1.92 -14.99 -16.44
CA ALA A 247 -2.78 -15.82 -15.62
C ALA A 247 -1.89 -16.71 -14.76
N THR A 248 -2.15 -16.74 -13.45
CA THR A 248 -1.50 -17.67 -12.53
C THR A 248 -2.56 -18.52 -11.86
N ASP A 249 -2.33 -19.83 -11.85
CA ASP A 249 -3.18 -20.80 -11.15
C ASP A 249 -2.36 -21.47 -10.06
N LEU A 250 -2.84 -21.39 -8.83
CA LEU A 250 -2.17 -21.95 -7.65
C LEU A 250 -2.95 -23.19 -7.20
N SER A 251 -2.24 -24.29 -6.99
CA SER A 251 -2.83 -25.53 -6.48
C SER A 251 -3.46 -25.34 -5.09
N GLU A 252 -4.40 -26.21 -4.72
CA GLU A 252 -5.11 -26.13 -3.43
C GLU A 252 -4.18 -26.24 -2.22
N ASP A 253 -3.10 -27.03 -2.35
CA ASP A 253 -2.05 -27.19 -1.34
C ASP A 253 -1.06 -26.01 -1.30
N LYS A 254 -1.19 -25.07 -2.24
CA LYS A 254 -0.34 -23.88 -2.43
C LYS A 254 1.13 -24.18 -2.74
N GLN A 255 1.45 -25.39 -3.17
CA GLN A 255 2.81 -25.82 -3.47
C GLN A 255 3.18 -25.70 -4.94
N ASN A 256 2.21 -25.64 -5.85
CA ASN A 256 2.44 -25.63 -7.29
C ASN A 256 1.73 -24.45 -7.93
N ILE A 257 2.41 -23.76 -8.84
CA ILE A 257 1.85 -22.65 -9.62
C ILE A 257 2.02 -22.93 -11.11
N SER A 258 0.99 -22.65 -11.89
CA SER A 258 1.03 -22.62 -13.36
C SER A 258 0.93 -21.17 -13.83
N ILE A 259 1.71 -20.81 -14.86
CA ILE A 259 1.81 -19.44 -15.37
C ILE A 259 1.51 -19.46 -16.88
N ASP A 260 0.48 -18.74 -17.29
CA ASP A 260 0.17 -18.53 -18.70
C ASP A 260 0.29 -17.04 -19.04
N ILE A 261 1.27 -16.70 -19.88
CA ILE A 261 1.52 -15.36 -20.35
C ILE A 261 0.96 -15.22 -21.78
N GLN A 262 0.11 -14.22 -21.98
CA GLN A 262 -0.40 -13.86 -23.30
C GLN A 262 0.19 -12.52 -23.73
N VAL A 263 0.89 -12.52 -24.85
CA VAL A 263 1.52 -11.34 -25.42
C VAL A 263 0.82 -10.90 -26.70
N ASN A 264 1.10 -9.67 -27.12
CA ASN A 264 0.78 -9.16 -28.43
C ASN A 264 1.98 -8.35 -28.91
N GLU A 265 2.56 -8.80 -30.02
CA GLU A 265 3.81 -8.25 -30.54
C GLU A 265 3.62 -6.84 -31.10
N GLY A 266 2.44 -6.56 -31.65
CA GLY A 266 2.19 -5.32 -32.37
C GLY A 266 2.80 -5.36 -33.77
N SER A 267 2.97 -4.18 -34.38
CA SER A 267 3.57 -4.07 -35.71
C SER A 267 5.08 -3.85 -35.62
N GLU A 268 5.83 -4.32 -36.61
CA GLU A 268 7.24 -3.95 -36.78
C GLU A 268 7.33 -2.50 -37.27
N TYR A 269 8.07 -1.67 -36.54
CA TYR A 269 8.33 -0.29 -36.89
C TYR A 269 9.64 -0.15 -37.66
N LYS A 270 9.62 0.75 -38.64
CA LYS A 270 10.80 1.18 -39.39
C LYS A 270 11.12 2.63 -39.10
N VAL A 271 12.39 2.98 -39.19
CA VAL A 271 12.84 4.37 -39.08
C VAL A 271 12.28 5.16 -40.26
N GLY A 272 11.49 6.20 -39.97
CA GLY A 272 11.01 7.14 -40.99
C GLY A 272 12.02 8.26 -41.24
N ASP A 273 11.57 9.41 -41.74
CA ASP A 273 12.43 10.56 -41.99
C ASP A 273 13.22 10.98 -40.75
N ILE A 274 14.54 11.13 -40.92
CA ILE A 274 15.42 11.70 -39.89
C ILE A 274 15.61 13.19 -40.18
N LYS A 275 15.26 14.04 -39.21
CA LYS A 275 15.35 15.51 -39.34
C LYS A 275 16.05 16.09 -38.13
N PHE A 276 17.02 16.96 -38.38
CA PHE A 276 17.69 17.74 -37.35
C PHE A 276 17.02 19.11 -37.23
N SER A 277 16.75 19.54 -36.01
CA SER A 277 16.12 20.84 -35.72
C SER A 277 16.78 21.47 -34.50
N GLY A 278 16.97 22.79 -34.51
CA GLY A 278 17.60 23.53 -33.42
C GLY A 278 18.79 24.36 -33.90
N ASP A 279 19.66 24.76 -32.97
CA ASP A 279 20.95 25.38 -33.28
C ASP A 279 21.98 24.31 -33.60
N LEU A 280 22.37 24.21 -34.87
CA LEU A 280 23.35 23.23 -35.36
C LEU A 280 24.78 23.79 -35.34
N LEU A 281 24.98 25.01 -34.84
CA LEU A 281 26.27 25.70 -34.80
C LEU A 281 26.97 25.68 -36.18
N ASN A 282 28.16 25.08 -36.25
CA ASN A 282 28.98 24.96 -37.46
C ASN A 282 28.85 23.60 -38.16
N GLN A 283 27.95 22.73 -37.73
CA GLN A 283 27.80 21.38 -38.29
C GLN A 283 26.84 21.38 -39.48
N SER A 284 27.21 20.70 -40.56
CA SER A 284 26.29 20.50 -41.69
C SER A 284 25.35 19.32 -41.42
N ILE A 285 24.19 19.31 -42.09
CA ILE A 285 23.23 18.19 -42.00
C ILE A 285 23.87 16.89 -42.52
N ASP A 286 24.74 16.98 -43.52
CA ASP A 286 25.42 15.82 -44.10
C ASP A 286 26.42 15.22 -43.09
N ASP A 287 27.20 16.06 -42.40
CA ASP A 287 28.12 15.60 -41.35
C ASP A 287 27.37 14.92 -40.19
N LEU A 288 26.20 15.45 -39.81
CA LEU A 288 25.37 14.85 -38.77
C LEU A 288 24.74 13.52 -39.21
N ASN A 289 24.36 13.38 -40.48
CA ASN A 289 23.84 12.13 -41.02
C ASN A 289 24.90 11.03 -41.06
N ASP A 290 26.15 11.36 -41.41
CA ASP A 290 27.26 10.41 -41.45
C ASP A 290 27.63 9.84 -40.07
N LEU A 291 27.29 10.54 -38.99
CA LEU A 291 27.46 10.09 -37.61
C LEU A 291 26.37 9.12 -37.14
N LEU A 292 25.22 9.07 -37.82
CA LEU A 292 24.13 8.22 -37.42
C LEU A 292 24.43 6.76 -37.74
N THR A 293 24.19 5.89 -36.75
CA THR A 293 24.18 4.43 -36.95
C THR A 293 22.84 3.91 -37.46
N ILE A 294 21.83 4.79 -37.47
CA ILE A 294 20.48 4.50 -37.97
C ILE A 294 20.32 5.00 -39.41
N THR A 295 19.56 4.25 -40.21
CA THR A 295 19.24 4.63 -41.59
C THR A 295 17.74 4.64 -41.82
N GLU A 296 17.24 5.61 -42.59
CA GLU A 296 15.84 5.66 -42.98
C GLU A 296 15.42 4.37 -43.72
N GLY A 297 14.24 3.85 -43.38
CA GLY A 297 13.67 2.62 -43.94
C GLY A 297 14.15 1.31 -43.29
N GLU A 298 15.18 1.34 -42.43
CA GLU A 298 15.59 0.14 -41.69
C GLU A 298 14.66 -0.15 -40.50
N VAL A 299 14.63 -1.41 -40.04
CA VAL A 299 13.86 -1.80 -38.84
C VAL A 299 14.38 -1.04 -37.63
N PHE A 300 13.45 -0.46 -36.87
CA PHE A 300 13.78 0.28 -35.67
C PHE A 300 14.57 -0.60 -34.70
N LYS A 301 15.77 -0.15 -34.31
CA LYS A 301 16.56 -0.78 -33.25
C LYS A 301 16.91 0.27 -32.22
N ARG A 302 16.34 0.15 -31.02
CA ARG A 302 16.54 1.12 -29.93
C ARG A 302 18.02 1.38 -29.65
N LYS A 303 18.85 0.33 -29.66
CA LYS A 303 20.29 0.43 -29.45
C LYS A 303 20.99 1.34 -30.48
N LYS A 304 20.61 1.24 -31.75
CA LYS A 304 21.15 2.12 -32.80
C LYS A 304 20.68 3.56 -32.61
N VAL A 305 19.41 3.77 -32.27
CA VAL A 305 18.88 5.12 -32.00
C VAL A 305 19.65 5.79 -30.87
N ILE A 306 19.84 5.09 -29.75
CA ILE A 306 20.61 5.60 -28.61
C ILE A 306 22.07 5.90 -29.02
N ALA A 307 22.71 5.01 -29.77
CA ALA A 307 24.08 5.21 -30.26
C ALA A 307 24.19 6.46 -31.15
N SER A 308 23.23 6.67 -32.05
CA SER A 308 23.18 7.85 -32.91
C SER A 308 22.96 9.14 -32.12
N ILE A 309 22.07 9.13 -31.11
CA ILE A 309 21.87 10.28 -30.21
C ILE A 309 23.17 10.58 -29.45
N GLN A 310 23.86 9.55 -28.96
CA GLN A 310 25.12 9.73 -28.23
C GLN A 310 26.21 10.31 -29.13
N ALA A 311 26.40 9.78 -30.34
CA ALA A 311 27.39 10.27 -31.30
C ALA A 311 27.17 11.76 -31.64
N VAL A 312 25.91 12.16 -31.82
CA VAL A 312 25.57 13.57 -32.03
C VAL A 312 25.84 14.40 -30.78
N THR A 313 25.48 13.89 -29.59
CA THR A 313 25.69 14.61 -28.31
C THR A 313 27.18 14.83 -28.04
N ASP A 314 28.01 13.82 -28.28
CA ASP A 314 29.46 13.88 -28.06
C ASP A 314 30.11 14.92 -29.00
N LEU A 315 29.68 14.99 -30.26
CA LEU A 315 30.15 16.01 -31.22
C LEU A 315 29.92 17.45 -30.75
N PHE A 316 28.81 17.70 -30.04
CA PHE A 316 28.47 19.03 -29.54
C PHE A 316 29.03 19.31 -28.13
N ALA A 317 29.57 18.30 -27.45
CA ALA A 317 30.22 18.44 -26.15
C ALA A 317 31.71 18.80 -26.29
N ASP A 318 32.34 18.42 -27.41
CA ASP A 318 33.71 18.77 -27.80
C ASP A 318 33.83 20.17 -28.43
#